data_AF-A0A420SUJ3-F1
#
_entry.id   AF-A0A420SUJ3-F1
#
_cell.length_a   1.000
_cell.length_b   1.000
_cell.length_c   1.000
_cell.angle_alpha   90.00
_cell.angle_beta   90.00
_cell.angle_gamma   90.00
#
_symmetry.space_group_name_H-M   'P 1'
#
loop_
_entity.id
_entity.type
_entity.pdbx_description
1 polymer ?
#
loop_
_entity_poly.entity_id
_entity_poly.type
_entity_poly.pdbx_seq_one_letter_code
_entity_poly.pdbx_strand_id
1 'polypeptide(L)'
;MDPEVIKILLVGDEKCGKTTFLSRLSAGEKANPIPMLRDMDQPFIFGIQTGAKKFQFEFFDTSCPDNWRTLDPDAIVICYDISQRLSLINMQRYTKSRDRFNASTPFPLSSLG
;
A
#
# COMPACT_ATOMS: atom_id res chain seq x y z
N MET A 1 -26.26 1.21 0.14
CA MET A 1 -25.12 0.80 0.98
C MET A 1 -23.92 1.55 0.50
N ASP A 2 -23.38 2.40 1.37
CA ASP A 2 -22.11 3.08 1.13
C ASP A 2 -20.96 2.05 1.16
N PRO A 3 -19.89 2.27 0.38
CA PRO A 3 -18.77 1.35 0.35
C PRO A 3 -18.04 1.35 1.70
N GLU A 4 -17.62 0.16 2.14
CA GLU A 4 -16.73 0.01 3.29
C GLU A 4 -15.32 0.48 2.89
N VAL A 5 -14.83 1.53 3.54
CA VAL A 5 -13.52 2.13 3.26
C VAL A 5 -12.45 1.38 4.04
N ILE A 6 -11.40 0.93 3.35
CA ILE A 6 -10.24 0.23 3.92
C ILE A 6 -8.98 1.01 3.53
N LYS A 7 -8.27 1.53 4.54
CA LYS A 7 -7.03 2.28 4.37
C LYS A 7 -5.84 1.33 4.35
N ILE A 8 -5.03 1.41 3.31
CA ILE A 8 -3.90 0.51 3.08
C ILE A 8 -2.62 1.34 2.97
N LEU A 9 -1.67 1.10 3.86
CA LEU A 9 -0.36 1.76 3.81
C LEU A 9 0.67 0.86 3.11
N LEU A 10 1.29 1.36 2.05
CA LEU A 10 2.44 0.74 1.40
C LEU A 10 3.73 1.19 2.08
N VAL A 11 4.50 0.25 2.64
CA VAL A 11 5.79 0.51 3.29
C VAL A 11 6.88 -0.23 2.55
N GLY A 12 8.01 0.42 2.30
CA GLY A 12 9.16 -0.21 1.66
C GLY A 12 10.22 0.80 1.29
N ASP A 13 11.41 0.32 0.94
CA ASP A 13 12.53 1.18 0.54
C ASP A 13 12.17 2.05 -0.69
N GLU A 14 12.88 3.16 -0.86
CA GLU A 14 12.75 3.96 -2.06
C GLU A 14 13.02 3.11 -3.31
N LYS A 15 12.26 3.32 -4.38
CA LYS A 15 12.40 2.59 -5.66
C LYS A 15 12.14 1.09 -5.61
N CYS A 16 11.55 0.54 -4.54
CA CYS A 16 11.14 -0.87 -4.51
C CYS A 16 9.88 -1.17 -5.37
N GLY A 17 9.36 -0.20 -6.11
CA GLY A 17 8.25 -0.40 -7.05
C GLY A 17 6.85 -0.10 -6.52
N LYS A 18 6.68 0.52 -5.34
CA LYS A 18 5.37 0.89 -4.76
C LYS A 18 4.48 1.69 -5.72
N THR A 19 5.00 2.79 -6.26
CA THR A 19 4.26 3.63 -7.21
C THR A 19 3.96 2.88 -8.51
N THR A 20 4.90 2.07 -9.01
CA THR A 20 4.69 1.25 -10.21
C THR A 20 3.60 0.20 -10.00
N PHE A 21 3.53 -0.41 -8.81
CA PHE A 21 2.48 -1.35 -8.42
C PHE A 21 1.11 -0.66 -8.44
N LEU A 22 0.99 0.52 -7.82
CA LEU A 22 -0.25 1.31 -7.80
C LEU A 22 -0.67 1.75 -9.20
N SER A 23 0.29 2.21 -10.01
CA SER A 23 0.05 2.60 -11.39
C SER A 23 -0.50 1.42 -12.21
N ARG A 24 0.06 0.22 -12.06
CA ARG A 24 -0.46 -0.99 -12.72
C ARG A 24 -1.83 -1.40 -12.21
N LEU A 25 -2.05 -1.33 -10.89
CA LEU A 25 -3.35 -1.60 -10.27
C LEU A 25 -4.43 -0.66 -10.83
N SER A 26 -4.10 0.62 -11.01
CA SER A 26 -5.03 1.62 -11.56
C SER A 26 -5.28 1.50 -13.05
N ALA A 27 -4.28 1.10 -13.82
CA ALA A 27 -4.38 1.07 -15.27
C ALA A 27 -5.02 -0.24 -15.78
N GLY A 28 -4.94 -1.31 -14.99
CA GLY A 28 -5.34 -2.66 -15.41
C GLY A 28 -4.35 -3.29 -16.39
N GLU A 29 -4.57 -4.56 -16.74
CA GLU A 29 -3.59 -5.38 -17.50
C GLU A 29 -3.24 -4.85 -18.90
N LYS A 30 -4.08 -4.01 -19.51
CA LYS A 30 -3.97 -3.63 -20.93
C LYS A 30 -3.58 -2.17 -21.17
N ALA A 31 -3.46 -1.36 -20.13
CA ALA A 31 -3.17 0.05 -20.30
C ALA A 31 -1.69 0.29 -20.61
N ASN A 32 -1.42 0.76 -21.83
CA ASN A 32 -0.14 1.28 -22.26
C ASN A 32 -0.36 2.62 -22.97
N PRO A 33 0.31 3.72 -22.56
CA PRO A 33 1.29 3.79 -21.47
C PRO A 33 0.65 3.71 -20.08
N ILE A 34 1.39 3.20 -19.10
CA ILE A 34 0.97 3.15 -17.70
C ILE A 34 0.94 4.60 -17.16
N PRO A 35 -0.20 5.09 -16.61
CA PRO A 35 -0.29 6.42 -16.04
C PRO A 35 0.66 6.58 -14.85
N MET A 36 1.46 7.65 -14.88
CA MET A 36 2.28 8.03 -13.73
C MET A 36 1.39 8.64 -12.65
N LEU A 37 1.40 8.03 -11.49
CA LEU A 37 0.76 8.54 -10.29
C LEU A 37 1.64 9.61 -9.65
N ARG A 38 1.06 10.75 -9.25
CA ARG A 38 1.78 11.81 -8.55
C ARG A 38 1.52 11.67 -7.06
N ASP A 39 2.50 12.05 -6.23
CA ASP A 39 2.33 11.99 -4.77
C ASP A 39 1.16 12.86 -4.27
N MET A 40 0.81 13.93 -5.00
CA MET A 40 -0.35 14.79 -4.70
C MET A 40 -1.71 14.11 -4.93
N ASP A 41 -1.74 13.00 -5.66
CA ASP A 41 -2.97 12.27 -5.97
C ASP A 41 -3.32 11.24 -4.85
N GLN A 42 -2.57 11.23 -3.75
CA GLN A 42 -2.83 10.36 -2.61
C GLN A 42 -4.02 10.88 -1.76
N PRO A 43 -4.91 9.98 -1.26
CA PRO A 43 -4.86 8.53 -1.42
C PRO A 43 -5.30 8.04 -2.81
N PHE A 44 -4.69 6.95 -3.26
CA PHE A 44 -5.12 6.28 -4.48
C PHE A 44 -6.34 5.39 -4.18
N ILE A 45 -7.50 5.77 -4.72
CA ILE A 45 -8.78 5.16 -4.41
C ILE A 45 -9.13 4.09 -5.46
N PHE A 46 -9.40 2.86 -5.00
CA PHE A 46 -9.89 1.76 -5.84
C PHE A 46 -11.19 1.20 -5.30
N GLY A 47 -12.27 1.31 -6.10
CA GLY A 47 -13.55 0.67 -5.79
C GLY A 47 -13.54 -0.79 -6.22
N ILE A 48 -13.80 -1.70 -5.27
CA ILE A 48 -13.96 -3.13 -5.54
C ILE A 48 -15.36 -3.56 -5.15
N GLN A 49 -16.04 -4.27 -6.04
CA GLN A 49 -17.34 -4.88 -5.74
C GLN A 49 -17.17 -6.41 -5.69
N THR A 50 -17.44 -7.00 -4.52
CA THR A 50 -17.45 -8.45 -4.34
C THR A 50 -18.86 -8.91 -3.98
N GLY A 51 -19.57 -9.43 -4.98
CA GLY A 51 -20.98 -9.78 -4.85
C GLY A 51 -21.85 -8.56 -4.48
N ALA A 52 -22.51 -8.63 -3.32
CA ALA A 52 -23.36 -7.56 -2.81
C ALA A 52 -22.61 -6.47 -2.03
N LYS A 53 -21.37 -6.73 -1.60
CA LYS A 53 -20.56 -5.77 -0.82
C LYS A 53 -19.74 -4.88 -1.75
N LYS A 54 -19.68 -3.60 -1.40
CA LYS A 54 -18.82 -2.60 -2.04
C LYS A 54 -17.72 -2.21 -1.07
N PHE A 55 -16.49 -2.26 -1.53
CA PHE A 55 -15.31 -1.85 -0.80
C PHE A 55 -14.64 -0.70 -1.54
N GLN A 56 -14.05 0.21 -0.78
CA GLN A 56 -13.21 1.28 -1.28
C GLN A 56 -11.83 1.16 -0.64
N PHE A 57 -10.82 0.80 -1.41
CA PHE A 57 -9.45 0.74 -0.94
C PHE A 57 -8.78 2.08 -1.14
N GLU A 58 -8.22 2.63 -0.07
CA GLU A 58 -7.47 3.89 -0.07
C GLU A 58 -6.01 3.57 0.18
N PHE A 59 -5.18 3.64 -0.87
CA PHE A 59 -3.75 3.37 -0.75
C PHE A 59 -2.96 4.64 -0.47
N PHE A 60 -2.05 4.53 0.50
CA PHE A 60 -1.10 5.55 0.89
C PHE A 60 0.32 5.01 0.69
N ASP A 61 1.20 5.82 0.10
CA ASP A 61 2.64 5.53 0.04
C ASP A 61 3.34 6.26 1.20
N THR A 62 4.47 5.75 1.67
CA THR A 62 5.40 6.43 2.57
C THR A 62 5.91 7.79 2.08
N SER A 63 5.76 8.10 0.78
CA SER A 63 5.98 9.44 0.22
C SER A 63 4.83 10.43 0.46
N CYS A 64 3.76 10.01 1.16
CA CYS A 64 2.63 10.87 1.50
C CYS A 64 3.13 12.15 2.21
N PRO A 65 2.67 13.34 1.78
CA PRO A 65 3.07 14.61 2.39
C PRO A 65 2.58 14.73 3.85
N ASP A 66 1.48 14.07 4.18
CA ASP A 66 1.00 13.96 5.55
C ASP A 66 1.82 12.94 6.34
N ASN A 67 1.93 13.14 7.65
CA ASN A 67 2.71 12.26 8.52
C ASN A 67 2.08 10.85 8.52
N TRP A 68 2.58 9.94 7.69
CA TRP A 68 2.02 8.59 7.49
C TRP A 68 1.88 7.77 8.80
N ARG A 69 2.59 8.16 9.86
CA ARG A 69 2.49 7.57 11.19
C ARG A 69 1.18 7.86 11.92
N THR A 70 0.44 8.90 11.54
CA THR A 70 -0.87 9.26 12.12
C THR A 70 -2.05 8.74 11.30
N LEU A 71 -1.79 8.01 10.22
CA LEU A 71 -2.81 7.59 9.25
C LEU A 71 -3.80 6.53 9.80
N ASP A 72 -3.38 5.75 10.80
CA ASP A 72 -4.12 4.61 11.37
C ASP A 72 -4.69 3.66 10.28
N PRO A 73 -3.81 2.98 9.52
CA PRO A 73 -4.24 2.14 8.40
C PRO A 73 -4.87 0.81 8.86
N ASP A 74 -5.88 0.34 8.13
CA ASP A 74 -6.55 -0.95 8.34
C ASP A 74 -5.70 -2.14 7.84
N ALA A 75 -4.75 -1.89 6.92
CA ALA A 75 -3.80 -2.89 6.43
C ALA A 75 -2.46 -2.26 6.05
N ILE A 76 -1.39 -3.06 6.12
CA ILE A 76 -0.04 -2.66 5.70
C ILE A 76 0.47 -3.67 4.68
N VAL A 77 0.89 -3.17 3.52
CA VAL A 77 1.57 -3.97 2.50
C VAL A 77 3.04 -3.60 2.53
N ILE A 78 3.91 -4.59 2.75
CA ILE A 78 5.35 -4.35 2.70
C ILE A 78 5.88 -4.74 1.32
N CYS A 79 6.42 -3.74 0.62
CA CYS A 79 7.01 -3.89 -0.70
C CYS A 79 8.54 -3.93 -0.58
N TYR A 80 9.17 -4.90 -1.24
CA TYR A 80 10.61 -5.00 -1.35
C TYR A 80 11.01 -5.36 -2.78
N ASP A 81 12.24 -5.05 -3.15
CA ASP A 81 12.78 -5.40 -4.47
C ASP A 81 13.61 -6.68 -4.33
N ILE A 82 13.16 -7.77 -4.98
CA ILE A 82 13.85 -9.07 -4.98
C ILE A 82 15.29 -8.98 -5.51
N SER A 83 15.59 -8.00 -6.37
CA SER A 83 16.94 -7.79 -6.89
C SER A 83 17.87 -7.11 -5.87
N GLN A 84 17.30 -6.42 -4.87
CA GLN A 84 18.02 -5.67 -3.85
C GLN A 84 17.92 -6.35 -2.49
N ARG A 85 18.93 -7.15 -2.16
CA ARG A 85 19.01 -7.88 -0.87
C ARG A 85 18.85 -6.97 0.35
N LEU A 86 19.28 -5.71 0.27
CA LEU A 86 19.13 -4.75 1.36
C LEU A 86 17.66 -4.41 1.66
N SER A 87 16.81 -4.34 0.62
CA SER A 87 15.37 -4.09 0.78
C SER A 87 14.66 -5.22 1.51
N LEU A 88 15.09 -6.47 1.30
CA LEU A 88 14.62 -7.63 2.04
C LEU A 88 15.01 -7.57 3.53
N ILE A 89 16.25 -7.17 3.82
CA ILE A 89 16.74 -7.01 5.20
C ILE A 89 15.97 -5.87 5.90
N ASN A 90 15.68 -4.78 5.19
CA ASN A 90 14.90 -3.68 5.72
C ASN A 90 13.43 -4.09 5.97
N MET A 91 12.82 -4.87 5.09
CA MET A 91 11.50 -5.48 5.33
C MET A 91 11.48 -6.29 6.64
N GLN A 92 12.52 -7.10 6.90
CA GLN A 92 12.62 -7.86 8.14
C GLN A 92 12.71 -6.97 9.39
N ARG A 93 13.16 -5.71 9.28
CA ARG A 93 13.15 -4.75 10.39
C ARG A 93 11.75 -4.16 10.62
N TYR A 94 10.99 -3.95 9.55
CA TYR A 94 9.59 -3.51 9.64
C TYR A 94 8.70 -4.57 10.28
N THR A 95 8.83 -5.84 9.88
CA THR A 95 8.03 -6.93 10.49
C THR A 95 8.37 -7.16 11.97
N LYS A 96 9.65 -6.99 12.36
CA LYS A 96 10.07 -7.02 13.78
C LYS A 96 9.61 -5.82 14.58
N SER A 97 9.35 -4.70 13.90
CA SER A 97 8.81 -3.47 14.51
C SER A 97 7.28 -3.45 14.53
N ARG A 98 6.61 -4.59 14.33
CA ARG A 98 5.14 -4.73 14.41
C ARG A 98 4.55 -4.12 15.69
N ASP A 99 5.29 -4.15 16.79
CA ASP A 99 4.89 -3.55 18.07
C ASP A 99 4.79 -2.01 18.04
N ARG A 100 5.28 -1.35 16.98
CA ARG A 100 5.18 0.10 16.79
C ARG A 100 3.90 0.53 16.05
N PHE A 101 3.18 -0.40 15.44
CA PHE A 101 1.88 -0.14 14.83
C PHE A 101 0.81 -0.59 15.82
N ASN A 102 -0.21 0.25 16.04
CA ASN A 102 -1.16 0.16 17.14
C ASN A 102 -1.62 -1.29 17.39
N ALA A 103 -1.23 -1.86 18.54
CA ALA A 103 -1.20 -3.30 18.80
C ALA A 103 -2.58 -3.92 19.12
N SER A 104 -3.68 -3.30 18.70
CA SER A 104 -5.04 -3.72 19.06
C SER A 104 -5.65 -4.78 18.13
N THR A 105 -5.12 -4.96 16.92
CA THR A 105 -5.62 -5.95 15.94
C THR A 105 -4.48 -6.55 15.12
N PRO A 106 -4.47 -7.89 14.87
CA PRO A 106 -3.55 -8.49 13.93
C PRO A 106 -3.91 -8.02 12.51
N PHE A 107 -3.22 -6.99 12.02
CA PHE A 107 -3.38 -6.53 10.64
C PHE A 107 -2.94 -7.62 9.65
N PRO A 108 -3.69 -7.86 8.56
CA PRO A 108 -3.26 -8.77 7.51
C PRO A 108 -1.97 -8.23 6.85
N LEU A 109 -0.88 -8.98 6.99
CA LEU A 109 0.41 -8.66 6.38
C LEU A 109 0.58 -9.43 5.07
N SER A 110 0.66 -8.71 3.96
CA SER A 110 1.05 -9.27 2.67
C SER A 110 2.42 -8.75 2.24
N SER A 111 3.26 -9.66 1.75
CA SER A 111 4.56 -9.35 1.16
C SER A 111 4.44 -9.36 -0.36
N LEU A 112 4.80 -8.27 -1.02
CA LEU A 112 4.87 -8.18 -2.48
C LEU A 112 6.34 -8.01 -2.90
N GLY A 113 6.83 -8.85 -3.80
CA GLY A 113 8.20 -8.86 -4.31
C GLY A 113 8.27 -9.02 -5.82
#